data_AF-G5Q1W5-F1
#
_entry.id   AF-G5Q1W5-F1
#
_cell.length_a   1.000
_cell.length_b   1.000
_cell.length_c   1.000
_cell.angle_alpha   90.00
_cell.angle_beta   90.00
_cell.angle_gamma   90.00
#
_symmetry.space_group_name_H-M   'P 1'
#
loop_
_entity.id
_entity.type
_entity.pdbx_description
1 polymer ?
#
loop_
_entity_poly.entity_id
_entity_poly.type
_entity_poly.pdbx_seq_one_letter_code
_entity_poly.pdbx_strand_id
1 'polypeptide(L)'
;MTSAWYLSQAGHDVTVIDRESGPAQETSAANAGQISPGYAAPWAAPGVPLKAIKWMFQRHAPLIKWMFQRHARRWRCVWMAPRFN
;
A
#
# COMPACT_ATOMS: atom_id res chain seq x y z
N MET A 1 -3.30 18.64 -6.70
CA MET A 1 -2.47 19.22 -7.78
C MET A 1 -2.77 18.59 -9.14
N THR A 2 -2.60 17.28 -9.33
CA THR A 2 -2.77 16.64 -10.65
C THR A 2 -4.13 16.90 -11.31
N SER A 3 -5.23 16.80 -10.56
CA SER A 3 -6.57 17.07 -11.10
C SER A 3 -6.75 18.53 -11.55
N ALA A 4 -6.27 19.50 -10.76
CA ALA A 4 -6.35 20.92 -11.09
C ALA A 4 -5.56 21.25 -12.37
N TRP A 5 -4.40 20.61 -12.55
CA TRP A 5 -3.59 20.74 -13.76
C TRP A 5 -4.34 20.25 -15.00
N TYR A 6 -4.95 19.06 -14.94
CA TYR A 6 -5.72 18.53 -16.06
C TYR A 6 -6.96 19.40 -16.37
N LEU A 7 -7.64 19.92 -15.35
CA LEU A 7 -8.79 20.80 -15.55
C LEU A 7 -8.39 22.13 -16.19
N SER A 8 -7.26 22.72 -15.77
CA SER A 8 -6.72 23.91 -16.41
C SER A 8 -6.33 23.67 -17.87
N GLN A 9 -5.70 22.53 -18.18
CA GLN A 9 -5.40 22.14 -19.56
C GLN A 9 -6.64 21.93 -20.42
N ALA A 10 -7.75 21.47 -19.82
CA ALA A 10 -9.04 21.37 -20.49
C ALA A 10 -9.77 22.72 -20.68
N GLY A 11 -9.14 23.84 -20.30
CA GLY A 11 -9.69 25.19 -20.49
C GLY A 11 -10.64 25.64 -19.38
N HIS A 12 -10.70 24.93 -18.26
CA HIS A 12 -11.46 25.38 -17.11
C HIS A 12 -10.68 26.43 -16.32
N ASP A 13 -11.39 27.43 -15.80
CA ASP A 13 -10.85 28.33 -14.79
C ASP A 13 -10.83 27.60 -13.44
N VAL A 14 -9.66 27.45 -12.85
CA VAL A 14 -9.43 26.61 -11.67
C VAL A 14 -8.75 27.42 -10.59
N THR A 15 -9.42 27.57 -9.45
CA THR A 15 -8.82 28.10 -8.22
C THR A 15 -8.48 26.96 -7.26
N VAL A 16 -7.24 26.91 -6.79
CA VAL A 16 -6.79 25.94 -5.78
C VAL A 16 -6.75 26.66 -4.43
N ILE A 17 -7.49 26.13 -3.46
CA ILE A 17 -7.49 26.61 -2.08
C ILE A 17 -6.73 25.58 -1.24
N ASP A 18 -5.69 26.03 -0.56
CA ASP A 18 -4.89 25.20 0.36
C ASP A 18 -4.93 25.82 1.76
N ARG A 19 -4.90 24.98 2.80
CA ARG A 19 -4.85 25.41 4.20
C ARG A 19 -3.44 25.82 4.59
N GLU A 20 -2.44 25.14 4.04
CA GLU A 20 -1.04 25.40 4.34
C GLU A 20 -0.49 26.54 3.50
N SER A 21 0.62 27.12 3.96
CA SER A 21 1.26 28.29 3.31
C SER A 21 1.79 28.01 1.89
N GLY A 22 1.77 26.75 1.46
CA GLY A 22 2.28 26.31 0.17
C GLY A 22 1.97 24.83 -0.05
N PRO A 23 2.19 24.34 -1.28
CA PRO A 23 1.80 22.99 -1.65
C PRO A 23 2.68 21.94 -0.97
N ALA A 24 2.11 20.75 -0.80
CA ALA A 24 2.81 19.56 -0.31
C ALA A 24 3.46 19.71 1.08
N GLN A 25 2.80 20.42 2.01
CA GLN A 25 3.29 20.58 3.39
C GLN A 25 2.79 19.52 4.39
N GLU A 26 1.89 18.62 3.97
CA GLU A 26 1.41 17.51 4.82
C GLU A 26 1.90 16.14 4.33
N THR A 27 1.00 15.20 4.02
CA THR A 27 1.33 13.82 3.62
C THR A 27 2.22 13.74 2.37
N SER A 28 2.18 14.78 1.54
CA SER A 28 3.06 14.87 0.38
C SER A 28 4.46 15.41 0.73
N ALA A 29 4.65 16.05 1.89
CA ALA A 29 5.93 16.58 2.35
C ALA A 29 6.90 15.45 2.67
N ALA A 30 8.12 15.53 2.12
CA ALA A 30 9.20 14.57 2.39
C ALA A 30 8.78 13.09 2.32
N ASN A 31 7.78 12.77 1.50
CA ASN A 31 7.41 11.38 1.27
C ASN A 31 8.61 10.66 0.64
N ALA A 32 8.79 9.37 0.94
CA ALA A 32 9.93 8.60 0.45
C ALA A 32 9.94 8.41 -1.09
N GLY A 33 8.95 8.94 -1.81
CA GLY A 33 8.87 8.89 -3.26
C GLY A 33 8.72 7.47 -3.81
N GLN A 34 8.29 6.50 -2.99
CA GLN A 34 8.19 5.11 -3.42
C GLN A 34 7.06 4.95 -4.45
N ILE A 35 7.45 4.72 -5.70
CA ILE A 35 6.53 4.39 -6.79
C ILE A 35 6.60 2.87 -7.01
N SER A 36 5.50 2.17 -6.79
CA SER A 36 5.40 0.71 -6.97
C SER A 36 4.35 0.37 -8.03
N PRO A 37 4.71 0.30 -9.32
CA PRO A 37 3.77 0.06 -10.41
C PRO A 37 2.96 -1.24 -10.27
N GLY A 38 3.51 -2.23 -9.56
CA GLY A 38 2.87 -3.53 -9.30
C GLY A 38 1.89 -3.58 -8.12
N TYR A 39 1.86 -2.58 -7.24
CA TYR A 39 0.97 -2.52 -6.07
C TYR A 39 -0.32 -1.73 -6.32
N ALA A 40 -0.47 -1.16 -7.53
CA ALA A 40 -1.58 -0.32 -7.93
C ALA A 40 -2.75 -1.09 -8.56
N ALA A 41 -2.69 -2.42 -8.66
CA ALA A 41 -3.82 -3.20 -9.12
C ALA A 41 -4.94 -3.13 -8.07
N PRO A 42 -6.16 -2.66 -8.41
CA PRO A 42 -7.24 -2.59 -7.44
C PRO A 42 -7.52 -4.00 -6.91
N TRP A 43 -7.71 -4.13 -5.60
CA TRP A 43 -8.03 -5.42 -4.98
C TRP A 43 -9.27 -6.09 -5.60
N ALA A 44 -10.16 -5.28 -6.19
CA ALA A 44 -11.36 -5.70 -6.90
C ALA A 44 -11.22 -5.79 -8.43
N ALA A 45 -10.01 -5.72 -9.02
CA ALA A 45 -9.89 -5.82 -10.47
C ALA A 45 -10.34 -7.21 -10.98
N PRO A 46 -11.03 -7.28 -12.14
CA PRO A 46 -11.40 -8.55 -12.74
C PRO A 46 -10.14 -9.42 -12.97
N GLY A 47 -10.13 -10.60 -12.36
CA GLY A 47 -9.00 -11.53 -12.39
C GLY A 47 -8.07 -11.51 -11.16
N VAL A 48 -8.20 -10.54 -10.24
CA VAL A 48 -7.47 -10.53 -8.96
C VAL A 48 -7.88 -11.69 -8.03
N PRO A 49 -9.19 -12.05 -7.89
CA PRO A 49 -9.58 -13.24 -7.12
C PRO A 49 -8.99 -14.55 -7.67
N LEU A 50 -8.99 -14.73 -9.01
CA LEU A 50 -8.35 -15.88 -9.65
C LEU A 50 -6.84 -15.90 -9.44
N LYS A 51 -6.16 -14.75 -9.53
CA LYS A 51 -4.74 -14.63 -9.21
C LYS A 51 -4.45 -14.95 -7.75
N ALA A 52 -5.30 -14.51 -6.83
CA ALA A 52 -5.18 -14.82 -5.40
C ALA A 52 -5.31 -16.32 -5.13
N ILE A 53 -6.30 -17.00 -5.74
CA ILE A 53 -6.44 -18.46 -5.66
C ILE A 53 -5.21 -19.15 -6.24
N LYS A 54 -4.74 -18.73 -7.42
CA LYS A 54 -3.52 -19.27 -8.02
C LYS A 54 -2.30 -19.09 -7.11
N TRP A 55 -2.15 -17.93 -6.47
CA TRP A 55 -1.09 -17.67 -5.50
C TRP A 55 -1.19 -18.58 -4.28
N MET A 56 -2.41 -18.94 -3.82
CA MET A 56 -2.59 -19.94 -2.76
C MET A 56 -2.14 -21.36 -3.15
N PHE A 57 -1.91 -21.68 -4.43
CA PHE A 57 -1.40 -23.01 -4.79
C PHE A 57 0.03 -22.99 -5.34
N GLN A 58 0.70 -21.83 -5.32
CA GLN A 58 2.10 -21.72 -5.73
C GLN A 58 3.04 -22.20 -4.62
N ARG A 59 4.06 -22.98 -5.02
CA ARG A 59 5.09 -23.54 -4.11
C ARG A 59 5.89 -22.48 -3.34
N HIS A 60 5.81 -21.20 -3.72
CA HIS A 60 6.43 -20.05 -3.04
C HIS A 60 5.40 -19.01 -2.56
N ALA A 61 4.14 -19.41 -2.36
CA ALA A 61 3.10 -18.54 -1.81
C ALA A 61 3.56 -17.94 -0.46
N PRO A 62 3.57 -16.61 -0.30
CA PRO A 62 4.06 -15.97 0.92
C PRO A 62 3.23 -16.33 2.17
N LEU A 63 2.01 -16.83 2.00
CA LEU A 63 1.05 -17.03 3.08
C LEU A 63 0.90 -18.49 3.57
N ILE A 64 1.14 -19.50 2.73
CA ILE A 64 0.78 -20.89 3.11
C ILE A 64 1.87 -21.59 3.90
N LYS A 65 3.14 -21.27 3.65
CA LYS A 65 4.22 -21.91 4.40
C LYS A 65 4.27 -21.48 5.85
N TRP A 66 3.78 -20.29 6.21
CA TRP A 66 3.81 -19.80 7.59
C TRP A 66 2.68 -20.38 8.46
N MET A 67 1.50 -20.62 7.87
CA MET A 67 0.32 -21.07 8.63
C MET A 67 0.39 -22.56 9.03
N PHE A 68 1.08 -23.39 8.25
CA PHE A 68 1.24 -24.83 8.53
C PHE A 68 2.60 -25.20 9.15
N GLN A 69 3.49 -24.22 9.40
CA GLN A 69 4.71 -24.49 10.13
C GLN A 69 4.40 -24.64 11.63
N ARG A 70 4.54 -25.88 12.14
CA ARG A 70 4.59 -26.21 13.58
C ARG A 70 5.62 -25.38 14.38
N HIS A 71 6.48 -24.61 13.70
CA HIS A 71 7.41 -23.63 14.29
C HIS A 71 6.81 -22.26 14.66
N ALA A 72 5.52 -22.01 14.41
CA ALA A 72 4.85 -20.77 14.85
C ALA A 72 4.68 -20.67 16.39
N ARG A 73 5.12 -21.65 17.18
CA ARG A 73 5.26 -21.51 18.65
C ARG A 73 6.55 -20.80 19.06
N ARG A 74 7.64 -20.91 18.29
CA ARG A 74 8.95 -20.37 18.70
C ARG A 74 9.02 -18.84 18.60
N TRP A 75 8.29 -18.23 17.67
CA TRP A 75 8.28 -16.78 17.45
C TRP A 75 7.17 -16.03 18.22
N ARG A 76 6.12 -16.73 18.66
CA ARG A 76 5.09 -16.13 19.52
C ARG A 76 5.63 -15.73 20.90
N CYS A 77 6.54 -16.53 21.47
CA CYS A 77 7.17 -16.19 22.75
C CYS A 77 8.18 -15.03 22.64
N VAL A 78 8.75 -14.77 21.46
CA VAL A 78 9.71 -13.67 21.25
C VAL A 78 8.98 -12.33 21.08
N TRP A 79 7.77 -12.32 20.52
CA TRP A 79 7.00 -11.09 20.27
C TRP A 79 5.95 -10.74 21.33
N MET A 80 5.55 -11.69 22.19
CA MET A 80 4.60 -11.46 23.30
C MET A 80 5.26 -11.51 24.69
N ALA A 81 6.59 -11.56 24.78
CA ALA A 81 7.25 -11.31 26.05
C ALA A 81 7.18 -9.80 26.35
N PRO A 82 6.71 -9.38 27.54
CA PRO A 82 6.79 -7.97 27.91
C PRO A 82 8.26 -7.57 27.89
N ARG A 83 8.61 -6.56 27.08
CA ARG A 83 9.93 -5.93 27.12
C ARG A 83 10.05 -5.25 28.47
N PHE A 84 10.66 -5.93 29.43
CA PHE A 84 11.15 -5.30 30.64
C PHE A 84 12.62 -4.99 30.47
N ASN A 85 12.90 -3.71 30.72
CA ASN A 85 14.15 -2.97 30.71
C ASN A 85 14.66 -2.51 29.33
#